data_AF-G0VJ11-F1
#
_entry.id   AF-G0VJ11-F1
#
_cell.length_a   1.000
_cell.length_b   1.000
_cell.length_c   1.000
_cell.angle_alpha   90.00
_cell.angle_beta   90.00
_cell.angle_gamma   90.00
#
_symmetry.space_group_name_H-M   'P 1'
#
loop_
_entity.id
_entity.type
_entity.pdbx_description
1 polymer ?
#
loop_
_entity_poly.entity_id
_entity_poly.type
_entity_poly.pdbx_seq_one_letter_code
_entity_poly.pdbx_strand_id
1 'polypeptide(L)'
;MGPISIPVPSAVRSIFNTFPLQTYPPTDNTDDRRQKTIDARTFSFQSLVEKEQQQTDIFALGVYNVYQHKSVVLTTDPECQYFQFLVCHRNSLRFPTSSSASSPLRSSSETVNRMITLSHQATFQRALPILIEDNKRTSKRRILVSLDPLGTETTTLNEEDKILMHLLDSILYNYWTSQLLFCTTASQFTQVMCYESPASGIMDQYSLTQAKIALSNRNSFSIRNTKLCKGLSLSLLLPGGQTRQELLDMLQERGQRTLTQFEGKMSHEKNKFLLHHDKVSLSDLKLASYILCILHLEDHTPIKSFVVEHCPSLIEHSHRVLALYTPLDK
;
A
#
# COMPACT_ATOMS: atom_id res chain seq x y z
N MET A 1 35.46 -11.07 8.07
CA MET A 1 36.80 -10.45 7.99
C MET A 1 36.70 -9.26 7.06
N GLY A 2 36.72 -8.04 7.61
CA GLY A 2 36.70 -6.82 6.80
C GLY A 2 38.06 -6.61 6.10
N PRO A 3 38.09 -5.91 4.95
CA PRO A 3 39.35 -5.59 4.30
C PRO A 3 40.21 -4.74 5.24
N ILE A 4 41.44 -5.20 5.45
CA ILE A 4 42.47 -4.47 6.19
C ILE A 4 42.76 -3.20 5.40
N SER A 5 42.28 -2.04 5.86
CA SER A 5 42.64 -0.76 5.27
C SER A 5 44.06 -0.40 5.72
N ILE A 6 45.04 -0.81 4.92
CA ILE A 6 46.42 -0.38 5.11
C ILE A 6 46.45 1.15 4.91
N PRO A 7 46.85 1.94 5.92
CA PRO A 7 46.91 3.39 5.78
C PRO A 7 47.98 3.74 4.74
N VAL A 8 47.54 4.12 3.55
CA VAL A 8 48.42 4.51 2.45
C VAL A 8 49.15 5.81 2.83
N PRO A 9 50.50 5.85 2.78
CA PRO A 9 51.27 7.06 3.04
C PRO A 9 50.82 8.23 2.16
N SER A 10 50.82 9.44 2.73
CA SER A 10 50.28 10.66 2.07
C SER A 10 50.88 10.94 0.69
N ALA A 11 52.17 10.64 0.50
CA ALA A 11 52.86 10.79 -0.78
C ALA A 11 52.40 9.80 -1.87
N VAL A 12 51.98 8.59 -1.49
CA VAL A 12 51.39 7.63 -2.44
C VAL A 12 49.95 8.00 -2.74
N ARG A 13 49.22 8.51 -1.73
CA ARG A 13 47.85 9.03 -1.90
C ARG A 13 47.78 10.19 -2.90
N SER A 14 48.78 11.07 -2.98
CA SER A 14 48.77 12.18 -3.96
C SER A 14 48.88 11.68 -5.41
N ILE A 15 49.69 10.63 -5.65
CA ILE A 15 49.83 10.01 -6.98
C ILE A 15 48.50 9.37 -7.41
N PHE A 16 47.85 8.62 -6.50
CA PHE A 16 46.57 7.99 -6.81
C PHE A 16 45.40 8.97 -6.93
N ASN A 17 45.41 10.09 -6.19
CA ASN A 17 44.40 11.14 -6.31
C ASN A 17 44.52 11.95 -7.62
N THR A 18 45.59 11.75 -8.40
CA THR A 18 45.74 12.33 -9.76
C THR A 18 44.88 11.60 -10.79
N PHE A 19 44.38 10.40 -10.44
CA PHE A 19 43.47 9.63 -11.27
C PHE A 19 42.05 9.71 -10.69
N PRO A 20 41.01 9.98 -11.51
CA PRO A 20 41.04 10.06 -12.97
C PRO A 20 41.57 11.39 -13.52
N LEU A 21 42.27 11.32 -14.67
CA LEU A 21 42.84 12.48 -15.38
C LEU A 21 41.77 13.46 -15.90
N GLN A 22 40.56 12.96 -16.13
CA GLN A 22 39.41 13.75 -16.54
C GLN A 22 38.15 13.12 -15.95
N THR A 23 37.37 13.95 -15.25
CA THR A 23 36.04 13.58 -14.77
C THR A 23 35.03 14.32 -15.63
N TYR A 24 34.23 13.57 -16.38
CA TYR A 24 33.16 14.15 -17.18
C TYR A 24 31.97 14.52 -16.28
N PRO A 25 31.23 15.60 -16.60
CA PRO A 25 29.98 15.89 -15.91
C PRO A 25 28.98 14.74 -16.12
N PRO A 26 27.99 14.56 -15.22
CA PRO A 26 26.92 13.60 -15.43
C PRO A 26 26.25 13.83 -16.79
N THR A 27 26.13 12.77 -17.58
CA THR A 27 25.39 12.83 -18.85
C THR A 27 23.91 12.82 -18.54
N ASP A 28 23.19 13.84 -19.02
CA ASP A 28 21.74 13.91 -18.91
C ASP A 28 21.10 12.93 -19.90
N ASN A 29 21.04 11.66 -19.51
CA ASN A 29 20.42 10.60 -20.30
C ASN A 29 18.91 10.56 -19.99
N THR A 30 18.18 11.54 -20.49
CA THR A 30 16.71 11.56 -20.38
C THR A 30 16.10 10.63 -21.41
N ASP A 31 15.48 9.54 -20.95
CA ASP A 31 14.66 8.66 -21.78
C ASP A 31 13.19 9.09 -21.67
N ASP A 32 12.69 9.78 -22.70
CA ASP A 32 11.30 10.25 -22.78
C ASP A 32 10.29 9.11 -22.63
N ARG A 33 10.60 7.90 -23.13
CA ARG A 33 9.70 6.75 -23.02
C ARG A 33 9.61 6.29 -21.57
N ARG A 34 10.74 6.25 -20.88
CA ARG A 34 10.79 5.95 -19.45
C ARG A 34 10.05 7.01 -18.65
N GLN A 35 10.22 8.29 -18.96
CA GLN A 35 9.54 9.37 -18.25
C GLN A 35 8.02 9.28 -18.42
N LYS A 36 7.51 9.12 -19.66
CA LYS A 36 6.08 8.90 -19.92
C LYS A 36 5.51 7.72 -19.14
N THR A 37 6.31 6.66 -19.01
CA THR A 37 5.93 5.45 -18.28
C THR A 37 5.84 5.69 -16.77
N ILE A 38 6.72 6.52 -16.21
CA ILE A 38 6.67 6.94 -14.81
C ILE A 38 5.48 7.88 -14.58
N ASP A 39 5.28 8.85 -15.46
CA ASP A 39 4.21 9.85 -15.36
C ASP A 39 2.84 9.16 -15.38
N ALA A 40 2.62 8.19 -16.28
CA ALA A 40 1.38 7.42 -16.38
C ALA A 40 1.06 6.58 -15.11
N ARG A 41 2.05 6.36 -14.25
CA ARG A 41 1.93 5.59 -12.99
C ARG A 41 1.94 6.49 -11.76
N THR A 42 2.07 7.80 -11.95
CA THR A 42 2.25 8.78 -10.88
C THR A 42 0.96 9.58 -10.70
N PHE A 43 0.52 9.67 -9.45
CA PHE A 43 -0.70 10.36 -9.05
C PHE A 43 -0.36 11.38 -7.97
N SER A 44 -0.58 12.66 -8.26
CA SER A 44 -0.21 13.75 -7.35
C SER A 44 -1.26 13.96 -6.27
N PHE A 45 -0.84 14.02 -5.01
CA PHE A 45 -1.70 14.46 -3.91
C PHE A 45 -1.98 15.96 -4.03
N GLN A 46 -3.16 16.39 -3.58
CA GLN A 46 -3.52 17.82 -3.54
C GLN A 46 -3.35 18.35 -2.12
N SER A 47 -2.85 19.57 -1.96
CA SER A 47 -2.75 20.19 -0.63
C SER A 47 -4.13 20.68 -0.16
N LEU A 48 -4.46 20.48 1.13
CA LEU A 48 -5.63 21.15 1.74
C LEU A 48 -5.38 22.64 2.00
N VAL A 49 -4.11 23.05 2.07
CA VAL A 49 -3.70 24.42 2.40
C VAL A 49 -3.15 25.07 1.12
N GLU A 50 -3.79 26.15 0.67
CA GLU A 50 -3.39 26.93 -0.53
C GLU A 50 -2.05 27.69 -0.34
N LYS A 51 -1.48 27.67 0.87
CA LYS A 51 -0.19 28.31 1.12
C LYS A 51 0.93 27.42 0.59
N GLU A 52 1.60 27.91 -0.44
CA GLU A 52 2.91 27.49 -0.95
C GLU A 52 3.99 27.60 0.15
N GLN A 53 3.85 26.87 1.25
CA GLN A 53 5.02 26.57 2.06
C GLN A 53 5.89 25.70 1.17
N GLN A 54 7.07 26.21 0.81
CA GLN A 54 8.14 25.45 0.16
C GLN A 54 8.36 24.16 0.97
N GLN A 55 7.69 23.09 0.57
CA GLN A 55 7.73 21.83 1.28
C GLN A 55 9.14 21.27 1.02
N THR A 56 10.01 21.37 2.03
CA THR A 56 11.42 20.98 1.92
C THR A 56 11.58 19.48 1.77
N ASP A 57 10.57 18.73 2.19
CA ASP A 57 10.53 17.28 2.18
C ASP A 57 9.34 16.83 1.32
N ILE A 58 9.66 16.19 0.20
CA ILE A 58 8.69 15.62 -0.74
C ILE A 58 8.76 14.11 -0.57
N PHE A 59 7.61 13.45 -0.65
CA PHE A 59 7.57 11.99 -0.65
C PHE A 59 6.87 11.40 -1.88
N ALA A 60 7.23 10.16 -2.19
CA ALA A 60 6.49 9.28 -3.08
C ALA A 60 6.03 8.03 -2.32
N LEU A 61 4.71 7.79 -2.29
CA LEU A 61 4.11 6.59 -1.74
C LEU A 61 4.03 5.51 -2.83
N GLY A 62 4.83 4.45 -2.69
CA GLY A 62 4.82 3.30 -3.59
C GLY A 62 3.73 2.29 -3.21
N VAL A 63 2.84 1.98 -4.15
CA VAL A 63 1.65 1.10 -3.95
C VAL A 63 1.57 0.03 -5.04
N TYR A 64 0.82 -1.04 -4.82
CA TYR A 64 0.68 -2.14 -5.79
C TYR A 64 -0.04 -1.71 -7.06
N ASN A 65 -1.29 -1.26 -6.91
CA ASN A 65 -2.10 -0.76 -8.00
C ASN A 65 -3.13 0.26 -7.48
N VAL A 66 -3.87 0.86 -8.40
CA VAL A 66 -4.90 1.84 -8.10
C VAL A 66 -6.17 1.58 -8.89
N TYR A 67 -7.28 2.12 -8.40
CA TYR A 67 -8.55 2.17 -9.11
C TYR A 67 -9.20 3.54 -8.92
N GLN A 68 -10.06 3.91 -9.87
CA GLN A 68 -10.83 5.14 -9.77
C GLN A 68 -12.13 4.90 -8.99
N HIS A 69 -12.33 5.68 -7.93
CA HIS A 69 -13.58 5.73 -7.18
C HIS A 69 -14.18 7.14 -7.31
N LYS A 70 -15.22 7.29 -8.13
CA LYS A 70 -15.78 8.59 -8.50
C LYS A 70 -14.68 9.50 -9.10
N SER A 71 -14.36 10.62 -8.46
CA SER A 71 -13.33 11.58 -8.90
C SER A 71 -11.93 11.31 -8.33
N VAL A 72 -11.79 10.39 -7.38
CA VAL A 72 -10.52 10.14 -6.67
C VAL A 72 -9.88 8.80 -7.07
N VAL A 73 -8.56 8.75 -6.92
CA VAL A 73 -7.75 7.55 -7.17
C VAL A 73 -7.41 6.91 -5.82
N LEU A 74 -7.86 5.67 -5.64
CA LEU A 74 -7.65 4.87 -4.43
C LEU A 74 -6.73 3.70 -4.75
N THR A 75 -6.05 3.18 -3.74
CA THR A 75 -5.24 1.98 -3.88
C THR A 75 -6.10 0.72 -3.74
N THR A 76 -5.72 -0.34 -4.42
CA THR A 76 -6.45 -1.62 -4.47
C THR A 76 -6.22 -2.53 -3.25
N ASP A 77 -5.18 -2.26 -2.46
CA ASP A 77 -4.74 -3.07 -1.32
C ASP A 77 -5.02 -2.35 0.02
N PRO A 78 -5.63 -3.01 1.03
CA PRO A 78 -5.97 -2.36 2.30
C PRO A 78 -4.80 -1.74 3.06
N GLU A 79 -3.61 -2.36 3.00
CA GLU A 79 -2.43 -1.76 3.65
C GLU A 79 -1.97 -0.52 2.89
N CYS A 80 -1.87 -0.58 1.56
CA CYS A 80 -1.57 0.61 0.75
C CYS A 80 -2.60 1.72 0.97
N GLN A 81 -3.88 1.36 1.09
CA GLN A 81 -4.97 2.31 1.25
C GLN A 81 -4.91 3.00 2.61
N TYR A 82 -4.60 2.24 3.65
CA TYR A 82 -4.37 2.78 4.98
C TYR A 82 -3.20 3.76 4.99
N PHE A 83 -2.09 3.42 4.34
CA PHE A 83 -0.98 4.36 4.22
C PHE A 83 -1.34 5.59 3.40
N GLN A 84 -2.16 5.45 2.35
CA GLN A 84 -2.68 6.56 1.57
C GLN A 84 -3.51 7.51 2.45
N PHE A 85 -4.41 6.97 3.28
CA PHE A 85 -5.15 7.76 4.28
C PHE A 85 -4.22 8.42 5.27
N LEU A 86 -3.25 7.68 5.80
CA LEU A 86 -2.33 8.16 6.82
C LEU A 86 -1.47 9.31 6.33
N VAL A 87 -0.92 9.24 5.12
CA VAL A 87 -0.18 10.37 4.55
C VAL A 87 -1.07 11.58 4.31
N CYS A 88 -2.33 11.38 3.94
CA CYS A 88 -3.31 12.47 3.80
C CYS A 88 -3.64 13.11 5.15
N HIS A 89 -3.87 12.28 6.17
CA HIS A 89 -4.19 12.70 7.53
C HIS A 89 -3.04 13.53 8.14
N ARG A 90 -1.81 13.04 8.08
CA ARG A 90 -0.65 13.69 8.71
C ARG A 90 -0.22 14.97 8.01
N ASN A 91 -0.28 14.98 6.68
CA ASN A 91 0.25 16.09 5.88
C ASN A 91 -0.83 17.07 5.42
N SER A 92 -2.07 16.91 5.88
CA SER A 92 -3.22 17.70 5.42
C SER A 92 -3.32 17.69 3.88
N LEU A 93 -3.32 16.50 3.30
CA LEU A 93 -3.48 16.30 1.85
C LEU A 93 -4.85 15.73 1.51
N ARG A 94 -5.26 15.90 0.26
CA ARG A 94 -6.39 15.23 -0.36
C ARG A 94 -5.92 14.16 -1.33
N PHE A 95 -6.81 13.21 -1.59
CA PHE A 95 -6.54 12.14 -2.54
C PHE A 95 -6.25 12.66 -3.95
N PRO A 96 -5.40 11.97 -4.72
CA PRO A 96 -5.21 12.26 -6.13
C PRO A 96 -6.52 12.09 -6.92
N THR A 97 -6.67 12.83 -8.01
CA THR A 97 -7.82 12.72 -8.93
C THR A 97 -7.37 12.23 -10.29
N SER A 98 -8.23 11.58 -11.07
CA SER A 98 -7.84 11.05 -12.39
C SER A 98 -7.37 12.13 -13.37
N SER A 99 -7.82 13.38 -13.19
CA SER A 99 -7.32 14.53 -13.97
C SER A 99 -5.83 14.81 -13.74
N SER A 100 -5.31 14.50 -12.54
CA SER A 100 -3.91 14.72 -12.18
C SER A 100 -2.93 13.74 -12.84
N ALA A 101 -3.41 12.61 -13.37
CA ALA A 101 -2.56 11.58 -14.01
C ALA A 101 -2.00 12.00 -15.37
N SER A 102 -2.39 13.18 -15.89
CA SER A 102 -2.11 13.60 -17.27
C SER A 102 -1.46 14.97 -17.42
N SER A 103 -1.21 15.70 -16.31
CA SER A 103 -0.39 16.91 -16.42
C SER A 103 1.06 16.45 -16.57
N PRO A 104 1.71 16.66 -17.71
CA PRO A 104 3.11 16.32 -17.83
C PRO A 104 3.86 17.12 -16.76
N LEU A 105 4.67 16.44 -15.95
CA LEU A 105 5.66 17.04 -15.05
C LEU A 105 6.74 17.74 -15.92
N ARG A 106 6.34 18.77 -16.66
CA ARG A 106 7.15 19.46 -17.68
C ARG A 106 7.90 20.64 -17.11
N SER A 107 7.92 20.79 -15.79
CA SER A 107 8.88 21.69 -15.14
C SER A 107 9.50 20.99 -13.94
N SER A 108 10.81 21.11 -13.83
CA SER A 108 11.66 20.74 -12.70
C SER A 108 11.34 21.49 -11.40
N SER A 109 10.14 22.09 -11.29
CA SER A 109 9.73 23.04 -10.26
C SER A 109 8.56 22.56 -9.41
N GLU A 110 7.80 21.54 -9.79
CA GLU A 110 6.65 21.11 -8.99
C GLU A 110 7.04 20.08 -7.92
N THR A 111 7.28 20.61 -6.72
CA THR A 111 7.57 19.86 -5.50
C THR A 111 6.29 19.29 -4.89
N VAL A 112 5.72 18.27 -5.51
CA VAL A 112 4.42 17.72 -5.08
C VAL A 112 4.59 16.31 -4.54
N ASN A 113 3.94 16.06 -3.40
CA ASN A 113 3.82 14.72 -2.83
C ASN A 113 3.02 13.83 -3.79
N ARG A 114 3.49 12.61 -4.03
CA ARG A 114 2.91 11.74 -5.05
C ARG A 114 2.71 10.31 -4.58
N MET A 115 1.85 9.62 -5.27
CA MET A 115 1.64 8.18 -5.17
C MET A 115 2.09 7.56 -6.50
N ILE A 116 2.79 6.43 -6.45
CA ILE A 116 3.31 5.75 -7.63
C ILE A 116 3.00 4.26 -7.57
N THR A 117 2.50 3.70 -8.67
CA THR A 117 2.31 2.25 -8.78
C THR A 117 3.63 1.54 -9.08
N LEU A 118 3.95 0.52 -8.29
CA LEU A 118 5.21 -0.20 -8.32
C LEU A 118 4.99 -1.72 -8.32
N SER A 119 6.00 -2.45 -8.76
CA SER A 119 6.06 -3.89 -8.55
C SER A 119 6.39 -4.19 -7.09
N HIS A 120 5.88 -5.30 -6.57
CA HIS A 120 6.35 -5.89 -5.31
C HIS A 120 7.89 -6.07 -5.30
N GLN A 121 8.50 -6.26 -6.46
CA GLN A 121 9.96 -6.39 -6.63
C GLN A 121 10.74 -5.08 -6.41
N ALA A 122 10.06 -3.95 -6.24
CA ALA A 122 10.72 -2.68 -5.92
C ALA A 122 11.37 -2.66 -4.52
N THR A 123 11.09 -3.67 -3.68
CA THR A 123 11.65 -3.80 -2.34
C THR A 123 12.32 -5.15 -2.15
N PHE A 124 13.34 -5.18 -1.28
CA PHE A 124 14.03 -6.41 -0.90
C PHE A 124 13.07 -7.40 -0.21
N GLN A 125 12.16 -6.89 0.61
CA GLN A 125 11.13 -7.65 1.33
C GLN A 125 10.00 -8.14 0.42
N ARG A 126 9.98 -7.72 -0.86
CA ARG A 126 8.93 -8.02 -1.83
C ARG A 126 7.53 -7.58 -1.38
N ALA A 127 7.45 -6.52 -0.59
CA ALA A 127 6.21 -6.01 -0.03
C ALA A 127 6.08 -4.51 -0.27
N LEU A 128 4.85 -4.07 -0.52
CA LEU A 128 4.40 -2.68 -0.53
C LEU A 128 3.30 -2.54 0.55
N PRO A 129 3.02 -1.34 1.09
CA PRO A 129 3.51 -0.02 0.65
C PRO A 129 4.94 0.33 1.06
N ILE A 130 5.54 1.31 0.36
CA ILE A 130 6.80 1.98 0.74
C ILE A 130 6.69 3.49 0.65
N LEU A 131 7.47 4.19 1.47
CA LEU A 131 7.58 5.64 1.41
C LEU A 131 9.00 6.03 0.96
N ILE A 132 9.10 6.80 -0.11
CA ILE A 132 10.37 7.31 -0.64
C ILE A 132 10.42 8.80 -0.33
N GLU A 133 11.23 9.19 0.64
CA GLU A 133 11.42 10.57 1.05
C GLU A 133 12.67 11.14 0.38
N ASP A 134 12.54 12.31 -0.25
CA ASP A 134 13.67 13.07 -0.79
C ASP A 134 13.90 14.31 0.07
N ASN A 135 15.00 14.30 0.83
CA ASN A 135 15.39 15.43 1.65
C ASN A 135 16.35 16.33 0.86
N LYS A 136 15.83 17.45 0.36
CA LYS A 136 16.62 18.40 -0.44
C LYS A 136 17.79 19.03 0.31
N ARG A 137 17.74 19.09 1.66
CA ARG A 137 18.79 19.71 2.48
C ARG A 137 20.03 18.83 2.61
N THR A 138 19.87 17.52 2.54
CA THR A 138 20.98 16.56 2.75
C THR A 138 21.34 15.77 1.49
N SER A 139 20.58 15.91 0.40
CA SER A 139 20.67 15.09 -0.80
C SER A 139 20.58 13.58 -0.51
N LYS A 140 19.99 13.20 0.63
CA LYS A 140 19.80 11.81 1.04
C LYS A 140 18.38 11.40 0.71
N ARG A 141 18.27 10.36 -0.12
CA ARG A 141 17.02 9.65 -0.35
C ARG A 141 16.86 8.57 0.71
N ARG A 142 15.73 8.58 1.40
CA ARG A 142 15.38 7.55 2.39
C ARG A 142 14.23 6.72 1.84
N ILE A 143 14.46 5.41 1.68
CA ILE A 143 13.40 4.46 1.36
C ILE A 143 12.99 3.80 2.67
N LEU A 144 11.76 4.04 3.06
CA LEU A 144 11.13 3.48 4.23
C LEU A 144 10.26 2.30 3.79
N VAL A 145 10.75 1.10 4.07
CA VAL A 145 10.04 -0.15 3.81
C VAL A 145 9.45 -0.66 5.12
N SER A 146 8.13 -0.87 5.15
CA SER A 146 7.41 -1.35 6.33
C SER A 146 7.34 -0.35 7.53
N LEU A 147 6.28 -0.52 8.32
CA LEU A 147 5.60 0.35 9.31
C LEU A 147 6.42 1.11 10.38
N ASP A 148 7.74 0.95 10.47
CA ASP A 148 8.50 1.45 11.63
C ASP A 148 8.64 3.00 11.76
N PRO A 149 8.71 3.82 10.70
CA PRO A 149 8.89 5.27 10.85
C PRO A 149 7.61 6.04 11.20
N LEU A 150 6.43 5.42 11.09
CA LEU A 150 5.16 5.94 11.65
C LEU A 150 4.94 5.49 13.10
N GLY A 151 5.86 4.68 13.65
CA GLY A 151 5.78 4.06 14.98
C GLY A 151 5.68 5.05 16.14
N THR A 152 5.95 6.34 15.94
CA THR A 152 5.69 7.36 16.96
C THR A 152 4.20 7.56 17.21
N GLU A 153 3.34 7.38 16.21
CA GLU A 153 1.89 7.50 16.43
C GLU A 153 1.32 6.24 17.06
N THR A 154 1.74 5.04 16.63
CA THR A 154 1.29 3.77 17.21
C THR A 154 1.69 3.61 18.68
N THR A 155 2.83 4.17 19.08
CA THR A 155 3.25 4.20 20.49
C THR A 155 2.40 5.16 21.34
N THR A 156 1.91 6.25 20.75
CA THR A 156 1.01 7.22 21.41
C THR A 156 -0.48 6.87 21.34
N LEU A 157 -0.85 5.80 20.66
CA LEU A 157 -2.25 5.37 20.56
C LEU A 157 -2.81 5.00 21.94
N ASN A 158 -4.10 5.27 22.12
CA ASN A 158 -4.87 4.71 23.22
C ASN A 158 -4.87 3.18 23.14
N GLU A 159 -4.91 2.49 24.28
CA GLU A 159 -4.90 1.03 24.36
C GLU A 159 -6.08 0.40 23.61
N GLU A 160 -7.25 1.04 23.61
CA GLU A 160 -8.39 0.57 22.83
C GLU A 160 -8.09 0.61 21.32
N ASP A 161 -7.45 1.68 20.82
CA ASP A 161 -7.10 1.83 19.41
C ASP A 161 -6.02 0.80 19.00
N LYS A 162 -5.06 0.52 19.88
CA LYS A 162 -4.04 -0.53 19.67
C LYS A 162 -4.68 -1.91 19.52
N ILE A 163 -5.65 -2.24 20.36
CA ILE A 163 -6.36 -3.53 20.30
C ILE A 163 -7.14 -3.65 18.99
N LEU A 164 -7.86 -2.59 18.58
CA LEU A 164 -8.59 -2.58 17.31
C LEU A 164 -7.65 -2.71 16.11
N MET A 165 -6.54 -1.96 16.10
CA MET A 165 -5.51 -2.09 15.07
C MET A 165 -4.95 -3.50 14.99
N HIS A 166 -4.65 -4.12 16.14
CA HIS A 166 -4.15 -5.50 16.15
C HIS A 166 -5.19 -6.51 15.63
N LEU A 167 -6.48 -6.31 15.95
CA LEU A 167 -7.57 -7.13 15.44
C LEU A 167 -7.68 -7.03 13.91
N LEU A 168 -7.55 -5.82 13.36
CA LEU A 168 -7.56 -5.55 11.91
C LEU A 168 -6.32 -6.16 11.21
N ASP A 169 -5.12 -5.99 11.79
CA ASP A 169 -3.86 -6.49 11.23
C ASP A 169 -3.68 -8.01 11.39
N SER A 170 -4.49 -8.66 12.23
CA SER A 170 -4.45 -10.12 12.41
C SER A 170 -5.63 -10.81 11.74
N ILE A 171 -6.85 -10.63 12.25
CA ILE A 171 -8.02 -11.41 11.82
C ILE A 171 -8.49 -10.93 10.45
N LEU A 172 -8.74 -9.62 10.29
CA LEU A 172 -9.28 -9.08 9.05
C LEU A 172 -8.23 -9.16 7.92
N TYR A 173 -6.96 -8.91 8.23
CA TYR A 173 -5.85 -9.12 7.29
C TYR A 173 -5.80 -10.56 6.79
N ASN A 174 -5.87 -11.55 7.70
CA ASN A 174 -5.83 -12.96 7.30
C ASN A 174 -7.04 -13.33 6.45
N TYR A 175 -8.23 -12.83 6.79
CA TYR A 175 -9.44 -13.08 6.02
C TYR A 175 -9.36 -12.48 4.62
N TRP A 176 -9.01 -11.19 4.48
CA TRP A 176 -8.84 -10.56 3.18
C TRP A 176 -7.77 -11.27 2.34
N THR A 177 -6.61 -11.57 2.95
CA THR A 177 -5.49 -12.24 2.26
C THR A 177 -5.87 -13.63 1.78
N SER A 178 -6.63 -14.40 2.59
CA SER A 178 -7.06 -15.75 2.18
C SER A 178 -8.06 -15.69 1.03
N GLN A 179 -8.99 -14.73 1.05
CA GLN A 179 -9.94 -14.52 -0.03
C GLN A 179 -9.21 -14.16 -1.34
N LEU A 180 -8.28 -13.23 -1.29
CA LEU A 180 -7.51 -12.82 -2.47
C LEU A 180 -6.56 -13.92 -2.99
N LEU A 181 -5.95 -14.73 -2.11
CA LEU A 181 -5.04 -15.79 -2.57
C LEU A 181 -5.76 -16.99 -3.18
N PHE A 182 -6.90 -17.38 -2.59
CA PHE A 182 -7.52 -18.69 -2.82
C PHE A 182 -8.95 -18.63 -3.38
N CYS A 183 -9.67 -17.51 -3.24
CA CYS A 183 -11.07 -17.39 -3.63
C CYS A 183 -11.30 -16.48 -4.85
N THR A 184 -10.33 -15.62 -5.22
CA THR A 184 -10.44 -14.75 -6.40
C THR A 184 -9.81 -15.38 -7.65
N THR A 185 -10.28 -14.95 -8.82
CA THR A 185 -9.69 -15.34 -10.11
C THR A 185 -8.26 -14.80 -10.27
N ALA A 186 -7.49 -15.38 -11.20
CA ALA A 186 -6.15 -14.87 -11.54
C ALA A 186 -6.20 -13.43 -12.10
N SER A 187 -7.26 -13.11 -12.85
CA SER A 187 -7.49 -11.77 -13.41
C SER A 187 -7.72 -10.76 -12.30
N GLN A 188 -8.64 -11.05 -11.38
CA GLN A 188 -8.92 -10.18 -10.25
C GLN A 188 -7.72 -10.01 -9.32
N PHE A 189 -6.98 -11.09 -9.00
CA PHE A 189 -5.76 -10.98 -8.21
C PHE A 189 -4.76 -10.01 -8.85
N THR A 190 -4.60 -10.11 -10.16
CA THR A 190 -3.70 -9.25 -10.92
C THR A 190 -4.17 -7.80 -10.89
N GLN A 191 -5.46 -7.54 -11.11
CA GLN A 191 -6.01 -6.18 -11.02
C GLN A 191 -5.72 -5.54 -9.65
N VAL A 192 -5.77 -6.34 -8.57
CA VAL A 192 -5.49 -5.85 -7.22
C VAL A 192 -3.98 -5.67 -6.96
N MET A 193 -3.14 -6.62 -7.36
CA MET A 193 -1.74 -6.69 -6.88
C MET A 193 -0.68 -6.33 -7.92
N CYS A 194 -1.04 -6.18 -9.18
CA CYS A 194 -0.12 -5.93 -10.29
C CYS A 194 -0.51 -4.67 -11.05
N TYR A 195 0.42 -3.74 -11.22
CA TYR A 195 0.18 -2.51 -12.00
C TYR A 195 0.21 -2.75 -13.53
N GLU A 196 0.77 -3.86 -14.00
CA GLU A 196 0.77 -4.24 -15.42
C GLU A 196 -0.30 -5.30 -15.66
N SER A 197 -1.07 -5.13 -16.74
CA SER A 197 -1.91 -6.22 -17.24
C SER A 197 -0.98 -7.30 -17.80
N PRO A 198 -1.04 -8.55 -17.31
CA PRO A 198 -0.24 -9.64 -17.80
C PRO A 198 -0.60 -9.89 -19.25
N ALA A 199 0.41 -10.17 -20.06
CA ALA A 199 0.17 -10.77 -21.35
C ALA A 199 -0.37 -12.21 -21.14
N SER A 200 -0.82 -12.86 -22.20
CA SER A 200 -1.17 -14.28 -22.13
C SER A 200 0.09 -15.11 -22.33
N GLY A 201 0.66 -15.70 -21.27
CA GLY A 201 1.86 -16.55 -21.37
C GLY A 201 2.30 -17.25 -20.09
N ILE A 202 3.28 -18.16 -20.22
CA ILE A 202 3.86 -18.93 -19.10
C ILE A 202 4.61 -18.01 -18.10
N MET A 203 5.28 -16.98 -18.62
CA MET A 203 6.01 -16.00 -17.78
C MET A 203 5.05 -15.19 -16.90
N ASP A 204 3.82 -14.96 -17.36
CA ASP A 204 2.79 -14.28 -16.58
C ASP A 204 2.30 -15.17 -15.43
N GLN A 205 2.16 -16.48 -15.66
CA GLN A 205 1.80 -17.43 -14.61
C GLN A 205 2.90 -17.54 -13.53
N TYR A 206 4.17 -17.50 -13.92
CA TYR A 206 5.28 -17.43 -12.98
C TYR A 206 5.25 -16.14 -12.17
N SER A 207 5.08 -14.99 -12.82
CA SER A 207 5.00 -13.68 -12.17
C SER A 207 3.82 -13.60 -11.20
N LEU A 208 2.67 -14.13 -11.58
CA LEU A 208 1.49 -14.26 -10.72
C LEU A 208 1.78 -15.11 -9.49
N THR A 209 2.44 -16.26 -9.67
CA THR A 209 2.83 -17.14 -8.56
C THR A 209 3.79 -16.43 -7.61
N GLN A 210 4.78 -15.70 -8.13
CA GLN A 210 5.70 -14.91 -7.32
C GLN A 210 4.97 -13.80 -6.55
N ALA A 211 4.01 -13.11 -7.17
CA ALA A 211 3.19 -12.11 -6.50
C ALA A 211 2.33 -12.72 -5.38
N LYS A 212 1.74 -13.89 -5.59
CA LYS A 212 1.01 -14.64 -4.55
C LYS A 212 1.91 -15.06 -3.38
N ILE A 213 3.13 -15.53 -3.67
CA ILE A 213 4.12 -15.87 -2.64
C ILE A 213 4.57 -14.62 -1.88
N ALA A 214 4.78 -13.50 -2.58
CA ALA A 214 5.14 -12.23 -1.96
C ALA A 214 4.04 -11.76 -0.99
N LEU A 215 2.78 -11.79 -1.42
CA LEU A 215 1.64 -11.44 -0.57
C LEU A 215 1.50 -12.38 0.63
N SER A 216 1.69 -13.69 0.45
CA SER A 216 1.57 -14.65 1.56
C SER A 216 2.64 -14.48 2.63
N ASN A 217 3.81 -13.91 2.28
CA ASN A 217 4.86 -13.60 3.25
C ASN A 217 4.66 -12.25 3.94
N ARG A 218 3.80 -11.37 3.42
CA ARG A 218 3.52 -10.07 4.01
C ARG A 218 2.73 -10.24 5.32
N ASN A 219 3.09 -9.41 6.30
CA ASN A 219 2.50 -9.40 7.65
C ASN A 219 2.43 -10.82 8.25
N SER A 220 3.48 -11.64 8.07
CA SER A 220 3.60 -12.99 8.65
C SER A 220 2.40 -13.93 8.37
N PHE A 221 1.66 -13.73 7.28
CA PHE A 221 0.51 -14.58 6.96
C PHE A 221 0.91 -16.04 6.76
N SER A 222 2.02 -16.30 6.07
CA SER A 222 2.56 -17.64 5.84
C SER A 222 2.98 -18.35 7.12
N ILE A 223 3.35 -17.60 8.15
CA ILE A 223 3.71 -18.12 9.48
C ILE A 223 2.44 -18.47 10.28
N ARG A 224 1.42 -17.59 10.26
CA ARG A 224 0.15 -17.85 10.95
C ARG A 224 -0.67 -18.96 10.27
N ASN A 225 -0.56 -19.05 8.95
CA ASN A 225 -1.36 -19.93 8.10
C ASN A 225 -0.49 -20.92 7.32
N THR A 226 0.51 -21.51 7.99
CA THR A 226 1.50 -22.42 7.39
C THR A 226 0.86 -23.54 6.58
N LYS A 227 -0.20 -24.16 7.09
CA LYS A 227 -0.89 -25.27 6.40
C LYS A 227 -1.54 -24.82 5.08
N LEU A 228 -2.10 -23.61 5.02
CA LEU A 228 -2.65 -23.03 3.79
C LEU A 228 -1.53 -22.69 2.80
N CYS A 229 -0.40 -22.17 3.28
CA CYS A 229 0.67 -21.65 2.44
C CYS A 229 1.65 -22.71 1.91
N LYS A 230 1.72 -23.90 2.52
CA LYS A 230 2.58 -25.02 2.07
C LYS A 230 2.39 -25.39 0.59
N GLY A 231 1.21 -25.12 0.03
CA GLY A 231 0.91 -25.40 -1.37
C GLY A 231 1.25 -24.27 -2.34
N LEU A 232 1.44 -23.02 -1.91
CA LEU A 232 1.53 -21.86 -2.81
C LEU A 232 2.74 -21.89 -3.76
N SER A 233 3.82 -22.57 -3.38
CA SER A 233 5.00 -22.77 -4.25
C SER A 233 4.87 -23.97 -5.21
N LEU A 234 3.91 -24.87 -4.98
CA LEU A 234 3.76 -26.16 -5.67
C LEU A 234 2.39 -26.33 -6.35
N SER A 235 1.47 -25.37 -6.21
CA SER A 235 0.04 -25.49 -6.51
C SER A 235 -0.35 -25.45 -7.99
N LEU A 236 0.57 -25.75 -8.90
CA LEU A 236 0.21 -25.99 -10.31
C LEU A 236 -0.41 -27.38 -10.53
N LEU A 237 -0.34 -28.31 -9.56
CA LEU A 237 -0.65 -29.73 -9.84
C LEU A 237 -1.46 -30.49 -8.78
N LEU A 238 -1.81 -29.92 -7.62
CA LEU A 238 -2.52 -30.69 -6.57
C LEU A 238 -3.82 -30.00 -6.13
N PRO A 239 -4.99 -30.65 -6.32
CA PRO A 239 -6.25 -30.18 -5.76
C PRO A 239 -6.10 -30.08 -4.23
N GLY A 240 -6.54 -28.96 -3.66
CA GLY A 240 -6.60 -28.82 -2.21
C GLY A 240 -7.58 -29.84 -1.64
N GLY A 241 -7.13 -30.69 -0.73
CA GLY A 241 -8.01 -31.61 0.00
C GLY A 241 -8.97 -30.86 0.93
N GLN A 242 -9.95 -31.59 1.49
CA GLN A 242 -10.96 -31.09 2.46
C GLN A 242 -10.37 -30.18 3.55
N THR A 243 -9.16 -30.50 4.03
CA THR A 243 -8.44 -29.71 5.04
C THR A 243 -8.15 -28.26 4.63
N ARG A 244 -7.99 -27.95 3.34
CA ARG A 244 -7.79 -26.56 2.89
C ARG A 244 -9.09 -25.76 3.00
N GLN A 245 -10.21 -26.35 2.60
CA GLN A 245 -11.51 -25.69 2.68
C GLN A 245 -11.88 -25.40 4.13
N GLU A 246 -11.72 -26.38 5.03
CA GLU A 246 -11.98 -26.20 6.47
C GLU A 246 -11.17 -25.03 7.08
N LEU A 247 -9.90 -24.88 6.68
CA LEU A 247 -9.06 -23.77 7.13
C LEU A 247 -9.51 -22.42 6.57
N LEU A 248 -9.98 -22.38 5.31
CA LEU A 248 -10.55 -21.17 4.72
C LEU A 248 -11.87 -20.78 5.38
N ASP A 249 -12.73 -21.77 5.65
CA ASP A 249 -14.01 -21.58 6.32
C ASP A 249 -13.80 -21.02 7.74
N MET A 250 -12.80 -21.51 8.47
CA MET A 250 -12.43 -20.97 9.79
C MET A 250 -11.98 -19.50 9.72
N LEU A 251 -11.15 -19.14 8.72
CA LEU A 251 -10.73 -17.75 8.54
C LEU A 251 -11.91 -16.86 8.14
N GLN A 252 -12.81 -17.39 7.31
CA GLN A 252 -14.03 -16.71 6.91
C GLN A 252 -14.96 -16.45 8.09
N GLU A 253 -15.26 -17.47 8.90
CA GLU A 253 -16.13 -17.33 10.08
C GLU A 253 -15.56 -16.28 11.05
N ARG A 254 -14.26 -16.33 11.33
CA ARG A 254 -13.60 -15.34 12.22
C ARG A 254 -13.65 -13.94 11.64
N GLY A 255 -13.41 -13.79 10.35
CA GLY A 255 -13.45 -12.52 9.64
C GLY A 255 -14.86 -11.92 9.63
N GLN A 256 -15.86 -12.73 9.27
CA GLN A 256 -17.27 -12.35 9.27
C GLN A 256 -17.75 -11.94 10.66
N ARG A 257 -17.44 -12.73 11.69
CA ARG A 257 -17.76 -12.40 13.08
C ARG A 257 -17.14 -11.07 13.52
N THR A 258 -15.89 -10.82 13.13
CA THR A 258 -15.19 -9.57 13.43
C THR A 258 -15.88 -8.38 12.75
N LEU A 259 -16.24 -8.52 11.47
CA LEU A 259 -16.97 -7.49 10.74
C LEU A 259 -18.35 -7.23 11.35
N THR A 260 -19.09 -8.27 11.76
CA THR A 260 -20.38 -8.11 12.45
C THR A 260 -20.23 -7.41 13.79
N GLN A 261 -19.14 -7.64 14.52
CA GLN A 261 -18.86 -6.90 15.77
C GLN A 261 -18.62 -5.42 15.52
N PHE A 262 -17.85 -5.07 14.48
CA PHE A 262 -17.68 -3.68 14.06
C PHE A 262 -18.99 -3.06 13.58
N GLU A 263 -19.79 -3.78 12.79
CA GLU A 263 -21.11 -3.33 12.33
C GLU A 263 -22.04 -3.04 13.50
N GLY A 264 -22.09 -3.96 14.49
CA GLY A 264 -22.87 -3.77 15.71
C GLY A 264 -22.43 -2.53 16.49
N LYS A 265 -21.12 -2.34 16.68
CA LYS A 265 -20.58 -1.15 17.36
C LYS A 265 -20.99 0.14 16.63
N MET A 266 -20.86 0.18 15.31
CA MET A 266 -21.24 1.35 14.51
C MET A 266 -22.75 1.62 14.49
N SER A 267 -23.56 0.56 14.45
CA SER A 267 -25.03 0.66 14.38
C SER A 267 -25.64 1.15 15.70
N HIS A 268 -25.09 0.69 16.84
CA HIS A 268 -25.68 0.97 18.15
C HIS A 268 -25.28 2.32 18.73
N GLU A 269 -24.05 2.79 18.50
CA GLU A 269 -23.51 3.90 19.28
C GLU A 269 -23.89 5.29 18.72
N LYS A 270 -24.58 5.40 17.58
CA LYS A 270 -24.79 6.67 16.83
C LYS A 270 -23.48 7.46 16.62
N ASN A 271 -22.34 6.81 16.80
CA ASN A 271 -21.03 7.42 16.72
C ASN A 271 -20.66 7.68 15.28
N LYS A 272 -20.00 8.82 15.03
CA LYS A 272 -19.52 9.11 13.67
C LYS A 272 -18.34 8.22 13.29
N PHE A 273 -17.51 7.89 14.28
CA PHE A 273 -16.27 7.13 14.20
C PHE A 273 -16.17 6.14 15.37
N LEU A 274 -15.33 5.11 15.28
CA LEU A 274 -15.28 3.95 16.18
C LEU A 274 -15.05 4.29 17.65
N LEU A 275 -14.14 5.22 17.93
CA LEU A 275 -13.69 5.54 19.30
C LEU A 275 -14.16 6.92 19.77
N HIS A 276 -14.45 7.82 18.83
CA HIS A 276 -14.71 9.22 19.12
C HIS A 276 -15.91 9.71 18.33
N HIS A 277 -16.74 10.55 18.94
CA HIS A 277 -17.92 11.09 18.25
C HIS A 277 -17.57 11.96 17.05
N ASP A 278 -16.46 12.72 17.09
CA ASP A 278 -16.19 13.77 16.10
C ASP A 278 -14.83 13.67 15.39
N LYS A 279 -13.92 12.81 15.86
CA LYS A 279 -12.55 12.69 15.33
C LYS A 279 -12.29 11.30 14.79
N VAL A 280 -11.71 11.24 13.60
CA VAL A 280 -11.26 9.98 12.99
C VAL A 280 -10.01 9.46 13.71
N SER A 281 -10.03 8.21 14.13
CA SER A 281 -8.88 7.51 14.72
C SER A 281 -8.07 6.76 13.64
N LEU A 282 -6.92 6.16 14.02
CA LEU A 282 -6.17 5.33 13.09
C LEU A 282 -6.90 4.02 12.78
N SER A 283 -7.62 3.43 13.74
CA SER A 283 -8.48 2.27 13.46
C SER A 283 -9.61 2.58 12.49
N ASP A 284 -10.19 3.78 12.52
CA ASP A 284 -11.19 4.21 11.53
C ASP A 284 -10.59 4.24 10.12
N LEU A 285 -9.41 4.84 9.95
CA LEU A 285 -8.71 4.87 8.66
C LEU A 285 -8.41 3.45 8.17
N LYS A 286 -7.95 2.58 9.07
CA LYS A 286 -7.60 1.19 8.74
C LYS A 286 -8.84 0.36 8.39
N LEU A 287 -9.93 0.48 9.15
CA LEU A 287 -11.18 -0.21 8.86
C LEU A 287 -11.78 0.26 7.54
N ALA A 288 -11.86 1.57 7.31
CA ALA A 288 -12.32 2.14 6.05
C ALA A 288 -11.50 1.64 4.86
N SER A 289 -10.18 1.48 5.03
CA SER A 289 -9.29 0.92 4.02
C SER A 289 -9.66 -0.50 3.61
N TYR A 290 -9.94 -1.37 4.57
CA TYR A 290 -10.41 -2.73 4.28
C TYR A 290 -11.74 -2.71 3.54
N ILE A 291 -12.73 -1.96 4.05
CA ILE A 291 -14.07 -1.95 3.46
C ILE A 291 -14.04 -1.42 2.02
N LEU A 292 -13.36 -0.32 1.75
CA LEU A 292 -13.24 0.23 0.40
C LEU A 292 -12.56 -0.75 -0.58
N CYS A 293 -11.48 -1.41 -0.16
CA CYS A 293 -10.81 -2.41 -0.99
C CYS A 293 -11.65 -3.68 -1.18
N ILE A 294 -12.42 -4.11 -0.17
CA ILE A 294 -13.37 -5.23 -0.29
C ILE A 294 -14.48 -4.90 -1.29
N LEU A 295 -15.04 -3.70 -1.24
CA LEU A 295 -16.09 -3.26 -2.17
C LEU A 295 -15.60 -3.18 -3.62
N HIS A 296 -14.30 -3.01 -3.83
CA HIS A 296 -13.67 -3.01 -5.15
C HIS A 296 -13.52 -4.40 -5.77
N LEU A 297 -13.64 -5.48 -4.98
CA LEU A 297 -13.58 -6.85 -5.49
C LEU A 297 -14.77 -7.17 -6.42
N GLU A 298 -14.68 -8.25 -7.20
CA GLU A 298 -15.78 -8.77 -8.02
C GLU A 298 -16.93 -9.27 -7.14
N ASP A 299 -18.17 -9.11 -7.60
CA ASP A 299 -19.40 -9.34 -6.80
C ASP A 299 -19.56 -10.77 -6.26
N HIS A 300 -18.93 -11.74 -6.93
CA HIS A 300 -18.95 -13.14 -6.53
C HIS A 300 -17.93 -13.48 -5.42
N THR A 301 -17.10 -12.51 -4.98
CA THR A 301 -16.14 -12.75 -3.90
C THR A 301 -16.90 -12.82 -2.56
N PRO A 302 -16.79 -13.93 -1.79
CA PRO A 302 -17.60 -14.12 -0.58
C PRO A 302 -17.53 -12.97 0.44
N ILE A 303 -16.34 -12.39 0.63
CA ILE A 303 -16.15 -11.25 1.54
C ILE A 303 -16.90 -9.99 1.10
N LYS A 304 -16.99 -9.73 -0.21
CA LYS A 304 -17.73 -8.58 -0.74
C LYS A 304 -19.22 -8.78 -0.55
N SER A 305 -19.74 -9.94 -0.95
CA SER A 305 -21.17 -10.26 -0.78
C SER A 305 -21.59 -10.14 0.69
N PHE A 306 -20.77 -10.67 1.61
CA PHE A 306 -21.02 -10.55 3.04
C PHE A 306 -21.07 -9.10 3.53
N VAL A 307 -20.08 -8.27 3.17
CA VAL A 307 -20.03 -6.86 3.59
C VAL A 307 -21.22 -6.06 3.05
N VAL A 308 -21.59 -6.27 1.78
CA VAL A 308 -22.74 -5.59 1.16
C VAL A 308 -24.06 -5.96 1.82
N GLU A 309 -24.23 -7.23 2.19
CA GLU A 309 -25.49 -7.72 2.76
C GLU A 309 -25.60 -7.48 4.27
N HIS A 310 -24.51 -7.63 5.01
CA HIS A 310 -24.53 -7.69 6.48
C HIS A 310 -23.82 -6.52 7.17
N CYS A 311 -23.12 -5.64 6.45
CA CYS A 311 -22.34 -4.55 7.05
C CYS A 311 -22.61 -3.16 6.43
N PRO A 312 -23.88 -2.73 6.30
CA PRO A 312 -24.21 -1.45 5.69
C PRO A 312 -23.64 -0.23 6.44
N SER A 313 -23.58 -0.28 7.78
CA SER A 313 -23.03 0.83 8.59
C SER A 313 -21.52 0.96 8.38
N LEU A 314 -20.80 -0.15 8.19
CA LEU A 314 -19.39 -0.11 7.83
C LEU A 314 -19.13 0.50 6.46
N ILE A 315 -20.01 0.25 5.48
CA ILE A 315 -19.93 0.87 4.16
C ILE A 315 -20.13 2.39 4.29
N GLU A 316 -21.18 2.81 5.00
CA GLU A 316 -21.44 4.24 5.24
C GLU A 316 -20.27 4.91 5.97
N HIS A 317 -19.74 4.27 7.01
CA HIS A 317 -18.56 4.72 7.74
C HIS A 317 -17.36 4.91 6.81
N SER A 318 -17.07 3.93 5.96
CA SER A 318 -15.93 3.99 5.04
C SER A 318 -16.05 5.15 4.04
N HIS A 319 -17.26 5.43 3.54
CA HIS A 319 -17.52 6.60 2.70
C HIS A 319 -17.40 7.91 3.45
N ARG A 320 -17.80 7.93 4.72
CA ARG A 320 -17.67 9.11 5.60
C ARG A 320 -16.21 9.44 5.86
N VAL A 321 -15.37 8.43 6.12
CA VAL A 321 -13.91 8.59 6.26
C VAL A 321 -13.29 9.06 4.95
N LEU A 322 -13.67 8.45 3.82
CA LEU A 322 -13.21 8.84 2.48
C LEU A 322 -13.51 10.32 2.19
N ALA A 323 -14.72 10.78 2.49
CA ALA A 323 -15.17 12.15 2.23
C ALA A 323 -14.34 13.22 2.95
N LEU A 324 -13.65 12.89 4.06
CA LEU A 324 -12.76 13.84 4.75
C LEU A 324 -11.54 14.25 3.89
N TYR A 325 -11.16 13.41 2.91
CA TYR A 325 -9.97 13.58 2.09
C TYR A 325 -10.28 13.70 0.59
N THR A 326 -11.56 13.66 0.21
CA THR A 326 -12.02 13.91 -1.15
C THR A 326 -12.09 15.41 -1.41
N PRO A 327 -11.70 15.89 -2.60
CA PRO A 327 -11.95 17.28 -3.00
C PRO A 327 -13.46 17.56 -3.00
N LEU A 328 -13.87 18.70 -2.43
CA LEU A 328 -15.23 19.18 -2.62
C LEU A 328 -15.39 19.55 -4.09
N ASP A 329 -16.34 18.92 -4.77
CA ASP A 329 -16.77 19.35 -6.10
C ASP A 329 -17.24 20.81 -5.97
N LYS A 330 -16.57 21.73 -6.70
CA LYS A 330 -16.92 23.16 -6.71
C LYS A 330 -18.15 23.41 -7.57
#